data_AF-A0A2S6GII4-F1
#
_entry.id   AF-A0A2S6GII4-F1
#
_cell.length_a   1.000
_cell.length_b   1.000
_cell.length_c   1.000
_cell.angle_alpha   90.00
_cell.angle_beta   90.00
_cell.angle_gamma   90.00
#
_symmetry.space_group_name_H-M   'P 1'
#
loop_
_entity.id
_entity.type
_entity.pdbx_description
1 polymer ?
#
loop_
_entity_poly.entity_id
_entity_poly.type
_entity_poly.pdbx_seq_one_letter_code
_entity_poly.pdbx_strand_id
1 'polypeptide(L)'
;MEHEPVMQWVLRKRKPLDEEAHIRVSVRAGEYRVDHTGFGHRRYPDKQSAWDAVQALRAGHDGVWVQVECDDAPFAAMRPADGSRVLYDTAGECLYGHWGTHADSWWKRYEQAMAAGETFRQTLAHELFGGFIDAVAYRDPLTGDDRYAVATAVDEGSDYYVVDYPDRSTAETQYEETVHANRSEEFPYRSCDIPAIVIDSASDMPDNLVRLPNGAVMDRVDHLEMYGYRATIDFPTTPRSAKPGRVRGMTSRPRSWGPGPMEVVDATPESWSSGSAPHALTLLDLPDGSLLMASGDDGGATVWSPRDGMPRQEFVGHGDRVLATALLPLPEEEAVLATGGQDGLVKLWAVRDGRPLLSFEAHRRPVNAVTWACPPGEVPWLITGGDDATVVVWDPETASKIVDWEVGTPSVHIVWSLDALVLANGHVCVVAGSDDGASSVVHVWDATTRTTLHTFTLERGGFGIESPSVAVVGLADGSFRVGVAGGSEVRVWDGSTGEEIRAFSVPGRYGQLAMAVLEDLRVAVAVTDGERTAVWDSESGEELASVTGRETYPTALAMTTTMDGGVVLAVTDVDHVPARLLRLAE
;
A
#
# COMPACT_ATOMS: atom_id res chain seq x y z
N MET A 1 -56.39 18.92 10.13
CA MET A 1 -57.19 17.73 10.51
C MET A 1 -56.37 16.95 11.51
N GLU A 2 -56.63 17.21 12.78
CA GLU A 2 -55.92 16.67 13.93
C GLU A 2 -56.15 15.16 14.05
N HIS A 3 -55.15 14.45 14.56
CA HIS A 3 -55.29 13.06 14.98
C HIS A 3 -56.23 13.04 16.19
N GLU A 4 -57.23 12.17 16.25
CA GLU A 4 -57.94 11.93 17.51
C GLU A 4 -57.20 10.83 18.27
N PRO A 5 -56.45 11.16 19.34
CA PRO A 5 -55.83 10.14 20.18
C PRO A 5 -56.92 9.43 20.99
N VAL A 6 -56.96 8.12 20.89
CA VAL A 6 -58.02 7.29 21.47
C VAL A 6 -57.61 6.75 22.83
N MET A 7 -56.35 6.34 22.99
CA MET A 7 -55.83 5.80 24.26
C MET A 7 -54.33 6.01 24.39
N GLN A 8 -53.85 6.21 25.62
CA GLN A 8 -52.42 6.33 25.93
C GLN A 8 -52.06 5.61 27.22
N TRP A 9 -50.88 5.00 27.27
CA TRP A 9 -50.33 4.32 28.45
C TRP A 9 -48.91 4.77 28.71
N VAL A 10 -48.52 4.80 29.97
CA VAL A 10 -47.15 5.02 30.43
C VAL A 10 -46.66 3.80 31.21
N LEU A 11 -45.41 3.43 31.01
CA LEU A 11 -44.72 2.39 31.75
C LEU A 11 -44.20 2.98 33.06
N ARG A 12 -44.70 2.49 34.20
CA ARG A 12 -44.17 2.82 35.53
C ARG A 12 -43.32 1.64 36.02
N LYS A 13 -42.00 1.82 36.09
CA LYS A 13 -41.04 0.81 36.59
C LYS A 13 -40.83 0.92 38.10
N ARG A 14 -40.29 -0.15 38.72
CA ARG A 14 -40.02 -0.24 40.17
C ARG A 14 -38.74 0.49 40.64
N LYS A 15 -37.86 0.93 39.73
CA LYS A 15 -36.61 1.65 40.06
C LYS A 15 -36.57 3.03 39.39
N PRO A 16 -35.94 4.05 40.01
CA PRO A 16 -36.14 5.47 39.65
C PRO A 16 -35.22 6.00 38.54
N LEU A 17 -34.30 5.18 38.01
CA LEU A 17 -33.22 5.62 37.10
C LEU A 17 -33.36 5.08 35.67
N ASP A 18 -34.47 4.41 35.35
CA ASP A 18 -34.74 3.90 34.00
C ASP A 18 -35.76 4.79 33.28
N GLU A 19 -35.60 4.96 31.96
CA GLU A 19 -36.43 5.84 31.13
C GLU A 19 -37.92 5.47 31.07
N GLU A 20 -38.80 6.49 31.05
CA GLU A 20 -40.26 6.32 30.97
C GLU A 20 -40.72 6.09 29.52
N ALA A 21 -41.41 4.97 29.28
CA ALA A 21 -41.95 4.62 27.97
C ALA A 21 -43.45 4.92 27.89
N HIS A 22 -43.93 5.48 26.77
CA HIS A 22 -45.35 5.70 26.52
C HIS A 22 -45.81 5.01 25.22
N ILE A 23 -47.05 4.52 25.21
CA ILE A 23 -47.76 4.00 24.03
C ILE A 23 -48.99 4.85 23.80
N ARG A 24 -49.24 5.32 22.58
CA ARG A 24 -50.47 6.02 22.20
C ARG A 24 -51.10 5.37 20.98
N VAL A 25 -52.42 5.25 20.97
CA VAL A 25 -53.20 4.80 19.83
C VAL A 25 -54.04 5.95 19.34
N SER A 26 -53.94 6.30 18.06
CA SER A 26 -54.75 7.33 17.41
C SER A 26 -55.43 6.78 16.16
N VAL A 27 -56.53 7.43 15.75
CA VAL A 27 -57.23 7.09 14.50
C VAL A 27 -57.22 8.30 13.59
N ARG A 28 -56.85 8.10 12.33
CA ARG A 28 -56.91 9.16 11.30
C ARG A 28 -57.34 8.57 9.97
N ALA A 29 -58.39 9.13 9.38
CA ALA A 29 -58.93 8.72 8.09
C ALA A 29 -59.26 7.21 7.98
N GLY A 30 -59.71 6.61 9.09
CA GLY A 30 -60.06 5.18 9.15
C GLY A 30 -58.88 4.22 9.41
N GLU A 31 -57.64 4.71 9.43
CA GLU A 31 -56.45 3.92 9.79
C GLU A 31 -56.11 4.08 11.28
N TYR A 32 -55.74 2.96 11.92
CA TYR A 32 -55.26 2.94 13.29
C TYR A 32 -53.76 3.21 13.31
N ARG A 33 -53.29 4.03 14.24
CA ARG A 33 -51.87 4.31 14.45
C ARG A 33 -51.49 3.99 15.89
N VAL A 34 -50.37 3.32 16.07
CA VAL A 34 -49.77 3.05 17.38
C VAL A 34 -48.42 3.76 17.43
N ASP A 35 -48.27 4.73 18.33
CA ASP A 35 -47.05 5.46 18.63
C ASP A 35 -46.43 4.89 19.92
N HIS A 36 -45.11 4.79 20.00
CA HIS A 36 -44.41 4.46 21.24
C HIS A 36 -43.13 5.29 21.40
N THR A 37 -42.88 5.92 22.55
CA THR A 37 -41.79 6.90 22.75
C THR A 37 -40.36 6.39 22.55
N GLY A 38 -40.14 5.08 22.60
CA GLY A 38 -38.88 4.42 22.20
C GLY A 38 -38.91 3.63 20.88
N PHE A 39 -40.05 3.56 20.16
CA PHE A 39 -40.17 2.71 18.96
C PHE A 39 -40.79 3.40 17.74
N GLY A 40 -41.08 4.70 17.76
CA GLY A 40 -41.69 5.38 16.61
C GLY A 40 -43.20 5.11 16.48
N HIS A 41 -43.71 5.18 15.25
CA HIS A 41 -45.14 5.01 14.97
C HIS A 41 -45.39 3.99 13.87
N ARG A 42 -46.50 3.25 13.96
CA ARG A 42 -46.91 2.27 12.96
C ARG A 42 -48.40 2.36 12.65
N ARG A 43 -48.74 2.19 11.37
CA ARG A 43 -50.13 2.18 10.87
C ARG A 43 -50.64 0.76 10.76
N TYR A 44 -51.92 0.59 11.05
CA TYR A 44 -52.61 -0.69 11.02
C TYR A 44 -53.94 -0.54 10.27
N PRO A 45 -54.28 -1.51 9.41
CA PRO A 45 -55.47 -1.44 8.57
C PRO A 45 -56.77 -1.60 9.38
N ASP A 46 -56.69 -2.20 10.58
CA ASP A 46 -57.83 -2.46 11.43
C ASP A 46 -57.48 -2.39 12.93
N LYS A 47 -58.53 -2.33 13.75
CA LYS A 47 -58.43 -2.18 15.21
C LYS A 47 -57.73 -3.35 15.87
N GLN A 48 -57.95 -4.58 15.38
CA GLN A 48 -57.43 -5.79 15.99
C GLN A 48 -55.91 -5.84 15.80
N SER A 49 -55.43 -5.60 14.58
CA SER A 49 -54.01 -5.52 14.26
C SER A 49 -53.29 -4.44 15.09
N ALA A 50 -53.91 -3.28 15.28
CA ALA A 50 -53.37 -2.23 16.15
C ALA A 50 -53.32 -2.65 17.63
N TRP A 51 -54.34 -3.37 18.10
CA TRP A 51 -54.41 -3.83 19.48
C TRP A 51 -53.40 -4.93 19.78
N ASP A 52 -53.21 -5.88 18.86
CA ASP A 52 -52.21 -6.95 18.99
C ASP A 52 -50.80 -6.35 19.07
N ALA A 53 -50.53 -5.28 18.32
CA ALA A 53 -49.28 -4.55 18.41
C ALA A 53 -49.09 -3.86 19.77
N VAL A 54 -50.14 -3.23 20.32
CA VAL A 54 -50.08 -2.65 21.68
C VAL A 54 -49.78 -3.73 22.72
N GLN A 55 -50.38 -4.92 22.60
CA GLN A 55 -50.12 -6.03 23.53
C GLN A 55 -48.68 -6.54 23.41
N ALA A 56 -48.17 -6.70 22.19
CA ALA A 56 -46.79 -7.10 21.94
C ALA A 56 -45.79 -6.07 22.53
N LEU A 57 -46.03 -4.78 22.30
CA LEU A 57 -45.23 -3.70 22.88
C LEU A 57 -45.23 -3.76 24.40
N ARG A 58 -46.41 -3.93 25.02
CA ARG A 58 -46.48 -4.03 26.48
C ARG A 58 -45.75 -5.24 27.05
N ALA A 59 -45.85 -6.38 26.37
CA ALA A 59 -45.18 -7.60 26.78
C ALA A 59 -43.65 -7.51 26.67
N GLY A 60 -43.13 -6.65 25.79
CA GLY A 60 -41.70 -6.40 25.62
C GLY A 60 -41.05 -5.56 26.72
N HIS A 61 -41.83 -4.98 27.64
CA HIS A 61 -41.30 -4.14 28.72
C HIS A 61 -41.53 -4.72 30.10
N ASP A 62 -40.47 -4.75 30.92
CA ASP A 62 -40.55 -5.06 32.34
C ASP A 62 -41.06 -3.86 33.15
N GLY A 63 -42.35 -3.88 33.52
CA GLY A 63 -42.96 -2.87 34.39
C GLY A 63 -44.49 -2.91 34.36
N VAL A 64 -45.13 -1.93 35.01
CA VAL A 64 -46.60 -1.82 35.03
C VAL A 64 -47.06 -0.71 34.09
N TRP A 65 -47.84 -1.08 33.09
CA TRP A 65 -48.47 -0.12 32.18
C TRP A 65 -49.72 0.48 32.79
N VAL A 66 -49.73 1.81 32.94
CA VAL A 66 -50.86 2.57 33.48
C VAL A 66 -51.46 3.42 32.37
N GLN A 67 -52.78 3.34 32.20
CA GLN A 67 -53.48 4.21 31.24
C GLN A 67 -53.49 5.64 31.76
N VAL A 68 -53.14 6.60 30.90
CA VAL A 68 -53.10 8.02 31.21
C VAL A 68 -53.96 8.80 30.22
N GLU A 69 -54.28 10.05 30.55
CA GLU A 69 -54.86 10.97 29.58
C GLU A 69 -53.90 11.14 28.40
N CYS A 70 -54.47 11.33 27.20
CA CYS A 70 -53.69 11.51 25.99
C CYS A 70 -52.89 12.82 26.10
N ASP A 71 -51.57 12.69 26.03
CA ASP A 71 -50.62 13.80 26.09
C ASP A 71 -49.62 13.63 24.94
N ASP A 72 -49.47 14.68 24.16
CA ASP A 72 -48.59 14.70 23.00
C ASP A 72 -47.12 14.94 23.37
N ALA A 73 -46.86 15.52 24.55
CA ALA A 73 -45.51 15.92 24.97
C ALA A 73 -44.48 14.77 24.98
N PRO A 74 -44.78 13.56 25.48
CA PRO A 74 -43.84 12.44 25.44
C PRO A 74 -43.45 12.01 24.03
N PHE A 75 -44.32 12.23 23.04
CA PHE A 75 -44.09 11.84 21.64
C PHE A 75 -43.49 12.98 20.80
N ALA A 76 -43.37 14.19 21.37
CA ALA A 76 -42.76 15.32 20.70
C ALA A 76 -41.25 15.13 20.51
N ALA A 77 -40.56 14.43 21.43
CA ALA A 77 -39.12 14.16 21.33
C ALA A 77 -38.76 13.17 20.20
N MET A 78 -39.66 12.26 19.82
CA MET A 78 -39.45 11.33 18.70
C MET A 78 -39.69 11.93 17.31
N ARG A 79 -40.16 13.17 17.28
CA ARG A 79 -40.22 13.97 16.06
C ARG A 79 -39.35 15.18 16.35
N PRO A 80 -38.02 15.10 16.18
CA PRO A 80 -37.27 16.33 16.08
C PRO A 80 -38.01 17.21 15.07
N ALA A 81 -38.17 18.51 15.40
CA ALA A 81 -39.10 19.39 14.68
C ALA A 81 -38.76 19.49 13.17
N ASP A 82 -37.52 19.12 12.83
CA ASP A 82 -36.99 18.97 11.48
C ASP A 82 -37.44 17.70 10.74
N GLY A 83 -38.03 16.70 11.39
CA GLY A 83 -38.51 15.44 10.81
C GLY A 83 -37.44 14.38 10.54
N SER A 84 -36.26 14.50 11.15
CA SER A 84 -35.16 13.52 11.07
C SER A 84 -35.41 12.24 11.90
N ARG A 85 -34.76 11.11 11.55
CA ARG A 85 -34.85 9.83 12.29
C ARG A 85 -33.52 9.08 12.27
N VAL A 86 -33.16 8.45 13.39
CA VAL A 86 -32.00 7.54 13.47
C VAL A 86 -32.39 6.16 12.94
N LEU A 87 -31.91 5.78 11.76
CA LEU A 87 -32.26 4.51 11.12
C LEU A 87 -31.45 3.34 11.67
N TYR A 88 -30.18 3.56 12.00
CA TYR A 88 -29.27 2.54 12.52
C TYR A 88 -28.22 3.15 13.45
N ASP A 89 -27.90 2.41 14.50
CA ASP A 89 -26.91 2.78 15.50
C ASP A 89 -26.42 1.51 16.21
N THR A 90 -25.11 1.30 16.22
CA THR A 90 -24.47 0.18 16.94
C THR A 90 -24.56 0.31 18.46
N ALA A 91 -24.81 1.51 19.01
CA ALA A 91 -25.04 1.73 20.44
C ALA A 91 -26.49 1.42 20.90
N GLY A 92 -27.39 1.05 19.98
CA GLY A 92 -28.74 0.54 20.30
C GLY A 92 -29.88 1.57 20.26
N GLU A 93 -29.63 2.79 19.80
CA GLU A 93 -30.62 3.87 19.66
C GLU A 93 -31.24 3.94 18.25
N CYS A 94 -31.51 2.80 17.60
CA CYS A 94 -32.06 2.77 16.23
C CYS A 94 -33.59 2.65 16.20
N LEU A 95 -34.23 3.20 15.14
CA LEU A 95 -35.68 3.25 14.93
C LEU A 95 -36.39 1.87 15.05
N TYR A 96 -35.65 0.78 14.85
CA TYR A 96 -36.18 -0.59 14.84
C TYR A 96 -35.62 -1.51 15.93
N GLY A 97 -34.60 -1.09 16.66
CA GLY A 97 -33.79 -1.93 17.56
C GLY A 97 -34.59 -2.63 18.65
N HIS A 98 -35.75 -2.06 18.99
CA HIS A 98 -36.54 -2.56 20.10
C HIS A 98 -37.92 -3.16 19.67
N TRP A 99 -38.29 -3.21 18.37
CA TRP A 99 -39.53 -3.88 17.87
C TRP A 99 -39.47 -5.43 17.87
N GLY A 100 -38.64 -6.03 18.72
CA GLY A 100 -38.39 -7.48 18.78
C GLY A 100 -37.38 -7.96 17.73
N THR A 101 -37.31 -9.28 17.52
CA THR A 101 -36.26 -10.00 16.75
C THR A 101 -36.18 -9.70 15.24
N HIS A 102 -36.76 -8.59 14.78
CA HIS A 102 -36.88 -8.24 13.37
C HIS A 102 -36.13 -6.95 13.00
N ALA A 103 -35.38 -6.34 13.93
CA ALA A 103 -34.59 -5.12 13.69
C ALA A 103 -33.69 -5.26 12.44
N ASP A 104 -32.93 -6.37 12.35
CA ASP A 104 -32.05 -6.65 11.21
C ASP A 104 -32.83 -6.77 9.88
N SER A 105 -34.04 -7.33 9.93
CA SER A 105 -34.89 -7.48 8.74
C SER A 105 -35.45 -6.15 8.23
N TRP A 106 -35.64 -5.18 9.14
CA TRP A 106 -36.05 -3.82 8.80
C TRP A 106 -34.90 -2.99 8.30
N TRP A 107 -33.76 -3.04 9.01
CA TRP A 107 -32.54 -2.40 8.56
C TRP A 107 -32.17 -2.83 7.13
N LYS A 108 -32.22 -4.13 6.85
CA LYS A 108 -31.97 -4.67 5.51
C LYS A 108 -32.86 -4.09 4.41
N ARG A 109 -34.09 -3.66 4.73
CA ARG A 109 -34.97 -2.99 3.75
C ARG A 109 -34.54 -1.55 3.49
N TYR A 110 -34.10 -0.84 4.52
CA TYR A 110 -33.56 0.51 4.38
C TYR A 110 -32.22 0.50 3.68
N GLU A 111 -31.33 -0.42 4.04
CA GLU A 111 -30.06 -0.67 3.36
C GLU A 111 -30.27 -0.94 1.86
N GLN A 112 -31.21 -1.82 1.50
CA GLN A 112 -31.57 -2.06 0.09
C GLN A 112 -32.13 -0.82 -0.60
N ALA A 113 -32.94 -0.02 0.09
CA ALA A 113 -33.51 1.19 -0.47
C ALA A 113 -32.45 2.29 -0.69
N MET A 114 -31.48 2.42 0.23
CA MET A 114 -30.35 3.34 0.11
C MET A 114 -29.35 2.87 -0.97
N ALA A 115 -29.08 1.56 -1.04
CA ALA A 115 -28.26 0.99 -2.12
C ALA A 115 -28.90 1.17 -3.51
N ALA A 116 -30.24 1.28 -3.58
CA ALA A 116 -30.97 1.63 -4.80
C ALA A 116 -31.17 3.15 -4.99
N GLY A 117 -30.73 3.95 -4.02
CA GLY A 117 -30.81 5.40 -4.02
C GLY A 117 -29.67 6.07 -4.79
N GLU A 118 -29.62 7.39 -4.73
CA GLU A 118 -28.60 8.23 -5.35
C GLU A 118 -27.71 8.83 -4.26
N THR A 119 -26.46 8.39 -4.17
CA THR A 119 -25.44 9.05 -3.34
C THR A 119 -25.11 10.41 -3.95
N PHE A 120 -25.28 11.47 -3.17
CA PHE A 120 -25.08 12.85 -3.61
C PHE A 120 -23.92 13.57 -2.88
N ARG A 121 -23.38 12.99 -1.79
CA ARG A 121 -22.10 13.36 -1.17
C ARG A 121 -21.40 12.11 -0.64
N GLN A 122 -20.07 12.09 -0.69
CA GLN A 122 -19.25 10.98 -0.20
C GLN A 122 -17.83 11.46 0.12
N THR A 123 -17.23 10.93 1.18
CA THR A 123 -15.84 11.21 1.56
C THR A 123 -14.86 10.21 0.94
N LEU A 124 -13.74 10.68 0.40
CA LEU A 124 -12.70 9.82 -0.21
C LEU A 124 -11.67 9.22 0.77
N ALA A 125 -11.57 9.73 2.00
CA ALA A 125 -10.35 9.62 2.82
C ALA A 125 -10.30 8.46 3.85
N HIS A 126 -11.21 7.49 3.83
CA HIS A 126 -11.19 6.38 4.80
C HIS A 126 -11.50 4.98 4.22
N GLU A 127 -11.58 4.83 2.90
CA GLU A 127 -11.75 3.48 2.29
C GLU A 127 -10.55 2.55 2.58
N LEU A 128 -9.34 3.09 2.81
CA LEU A 128 -8.13 2.32 3.18
C LEU A 128 -8.21 1.63 4.56
N PHE A 129 -9.09 2.10 5.46
CA PHE A 129 -9.29 1.54 6.81
C PHE A 129 -10.74 1.10 7.08
N GLY A 130 -11.61 1.13 6.06
CA GLY A 130 -13.01 0.68 6.15
C GLY A 130 -14.00 1.69 6.74
N GLY A 131 -13.61 2.97 6.90
CA GLY A 131 -14.51 4.05 7.35
C GLY A 131 -15.07 4.88 6.18
N PHE A 132 -16.26 5.46 6.34
CA PHE A 132 -16.87 6.32 5.32
C PHE A 132 -17.92 7.27 5.91
N ILE A 133 -18.15 8.39 5.24
CA ILE A 133 -19.31 9.26 5.44
C ILE A 133 -19.98 9.50 4.08
N ASP A 134 -21.22 9.03 3.94
CA ASP A 134 -22.00 9.09 2.70
C ASP A 134 -23.33 9.80 2.93
N ALA A 135 -23.78 10.60 1.97
CA ALA A 135 -25.13 11.15 1.93
C ALA A 135 -25.90 10.61 0.71
N VAL A 136 -27.02 9.94 0.97
CA VAL A 136 -27.79 9.17 -0.02
C VAL A 136 -29.24 9.62 -0.05
N ALA A 137 -29.72 9.99 -1.23
CA ALA A 137 -31.14 10.22 -1.48
C ALA A 137 -31.81 8.88 -1.79
N TYR A 138 -32.82 8.49 -1.03
CA TYR A 138 -33.49 7.21 -1.19
C TYR A 138 -34.99 7.34 -0.99
N ARG A 139 -35.73 6.36 -1.49
CA ARG A 139 -37.17 6.30 -1.32
C ARG A 139 -37.52 5.45 -0.10
N ASP A 140 -38.19 6.02 0.88
CA ASP A 140 -38.54 5.33 2.12
C ASP A 140 -39.38 4.08 1.80
N PRO A 141 -38.89 2.86 2.12
CA PRO A 141 -39.58 1.62 1.79
C PRO A 141 -40.91 1.44 2.55
N LEU A 142 -41.16 2.24 3.59
CA LEU A 142 -42.40 2.22 4.38
C LEU A 142 -43.40 3.28 3.95
N THR A 143 -42.94 4.51 3.72
CA THR A 143 -43.85 5.63 3.40
C THR A 143 -43.93 5.93 1.91
N GLY A 144 -42.91 5.56 1.15
CA GLY A 144 -42.78 5.88 -0.27
C GLY A 144 -42.34 7.32 -0.54
N ASP A 145 -41.99 8.07 0.49
CA ASP A 145 -41.51 9.45 0.41
C ASP A 145 -40.01 9.49 0.10
N ASP A 146 -39.54 10.54 -0.57
CA ASP A 146 -38.12 10.76 -0.79
C ASP A 146 -37.47 11.30 0.50
N ARG A 147 -36.37 10.67 0.90
CA ARG A 147 -35.62 10.94 2.14
C ARG A 147 -34.13 10.96 1.84
N TYR A 148 -33.36 11.56 2.74
CA TYR A 148 -31.91 11.75 2.56
C TYR A 148 -31.19 11.21 3.80
N ALA A 149 -30.42 10.13 3.66
CA ALA A 149 -29.69 9.51 4.75
C ALA A 149 -28.23 9.97 4.75
N VAL A 150 -27.68 10.24 5.93
CA VAL A 150 -26.25 10.41 6.18
C VAL A 150 -25.78 9.18 6.96
N ALA A 151 -24.89 8.40 6.37
CA ALA A 151 -24.29 7.21 6.96
C ALA A 151 -22.85 7.49 7.38
N THR A 152 -22.43 6.96 8.52
CA THR A 152 -21.09 7.14 9.07
C THR A 152 -20.57 5.82 9.61
N ALA A 153 -19.38 5.44 9.17
CA ALA A 153 -18.59 4.33 9.69
C ALA A 153 -17.20 4.85 10.05
N VAL A 154 -16.78 4.71 11.31
CA VAL A 154 -15.44 5.15 11.75
C VAL A 154 -14.41 4.03 11.56
N ASP A 155 -14.78 2.78 11.91
CA ASP A 155 -14.01 1.54 11.70
C ASP A 155 -14.95 0.42 11.23
N GLU A 156 -14.45 -0.51 10.40
CA GLU A 156 -15.24 -1.63 9.87
C GLU A 156 -15.83 -2.47 11.02
N GLY A 157 -17.15 -2.38 11.22
CA GLY A 157 -17.92 -3.21 12.15
C GLY A 157 -17.99 -2.75 13.62
N SER A 158 -17.47 -1.56 13.98
CA SER A 158 -17.45 -1.09 15.38
C SER A 158 -18.47 0.02 15.65
N ASP A 159 -18.43 1.11 14.86
CA ASP A 159 -19.23 2.32 15.07
C ASP A 159 -19.95 2.71 13.77
N TYR A 160 -21.12 2.12 13.53
CA TYR A 160 -21.93 2.36 12.33
C TYR A 160 -23.24 3.08 12.68
N TYR A 161 -23.42 4.27 12.10
CA TYR A 161 -24.47 5.20 12.46
C TYR A 161 -25.14 5.80 11.23
N VAL A 162 -26.48 5.78 11.16
CA VAL A 162 -27.24 6.29 10.01
C VAL A 162 -28.44 7.10 10.46
N VAL A 163 -28.53 8.35 10.00
CA VAL A 163 -29.65 9.27 10.26
C VAL A 163 -30.25 9.73 8.95
N ASP A 164 -31.57 9.78 8.87
CA ASP A 164 -32.27 10.27 7.68
C ASP A 164 -33.08 11.53 7.92
N TYR A 165 -33.19 12.34 6.88
CA TYR A 165 -33.75 13.69 6.88
C TYR A 165 -34.84 13.83 5.82
N PRO A 166 -35.88 14.65 6.04
CA PRO A 166 -36.95 14.87 5.07
C PRO A 166 -36.54 15.77 3.90
N ASP A 167 -35.49 16.56 4.06
CA ASP A 167 -35.02 17.48 3.03
C ASP A 167 -33.51 17.38 2.84
N ARG A 168 -33.09 17.62 1.60
CA ARG A 168 -31.71 17.50 1.17
C ARG A 168 -30.79 18.52 1.84
N SER A 169 -31.28 19.75 2.07
CA SER A 169 -30.47 20.82 2.62
C SER A 169 -30.03 20.52 4.06
N THR A 170 -30.94 19.94 4.85
CA THR A 170 -30.63 19.50 6.22
C THR A 170 -29.64 18.33 6.20
N ALA A 171 -29.81 17.36 5.29
CA ALA A 171 -28.86 16.26 5.15
C ALA A 171 -27.47 16.73 4.70
N GLU A 172 -27.39 17.68 3.77
CA GLU A 172 -26.11 18.28 3.34
C GLU A 172 -25.43 19.05 4.48
N THR A 173 -26.19 19.79 5.27
CA THR A 173 -25.66 20.49 6.45
C THR A 173 -25.11 19.50 7.46
N GLN A 174 -25.88 18.44 7.78
CA GLN A 174 -25.41 17.43 8.72
C GLN A 174 -24.19 16.68 8.20
N TYR A 175 -24.17 16.36 6.91
CA TYR A 175 -23.04 15.70 6.27
C TYR A 175 -21.75 16.51 6.50
N GLU A 176 -21.76 17.82 6.23
CA GLU A 176 -20.60 18.68 6.45
C GLU A 176 -20.21 18.79 7.93
N GLU A 177 -21.19 18.87 8.85
CA GLU A 177 -20.91 18.86 10.30
C GLU A 177 -20.24 17.56 10.74
N THR A 178 -20.69 16.41 10.24
CA THR A 178 -20.12 15.10 10.55
C THR A 178 -18.73 14.94 9.97
N VAL A 179 -18.50 15.39 8.73
CA VAL A 179 -17.16 15.43 8.12
C VAL A 179 -16.20 16.30 8.93
N HIS A 180 -16.67 17.47 9.39
CA HIS A 180 -15.86 18.36 10.24
C HIS A 180 -15.56 17.78 11.63
N ALA A 181 -16.54 17.13 12.26
CA ALA A 181 -16.37 16.53 13.58
C ALA A 181 -15.39 15.36 13.60
N ASN A 182 -15.28 14.63 12.48
CA ASN A 182 -14.38 13.47 12.35
C ASN A 182 -13.00 13.81 11.73
N ARG A 183 -12.68 15.10 11.56
CA ARG A 183 -11.41 15.52 10.96
C ARG A 183 -10.23 15.28 11.90
N SER A 184 -9.24 14.50 11.46
CA SER A 184 -7.93 14.33 12.12
C SER A 184 -6.83 15.16 11.42
N GLU A 185 -5.83 15.62 12.18
CA GLU A 185 -4.61 16.24 11.61
C GLU A 185 -3.74 15.21 10.87
N GLU A 186 -3.89 13.93 11.19
CA GLU A 186 -3.14 12.82 10.60
C GLU A 186 -3.86 12.23 9.36
N PHE A 187 -5.20 12.32 9.30
CA PHE A 187 -6.04 11.82 8.20
C PHE A 187 -7.26 12.75 7.96
N PRO A 188 -7.23 13.67 6.98
CA PRO A 188 -8.33 14.61 6.77
C PRO A 188 -9.46 14.03 5.89
N TYR A 189 -10.68 13.92 6.42
CA TYR A 189 -11.89 13.74 5.61
C TYR A 189 -12.08 14.96 4.69
N ARG A 190 -12.15 14.74 3.36
CA ARG A 190 -12.48 15.78 2.37
C ARG A 190 -13.85 15.49 1.76
N SER A 191 -14.76 16.47 1.85
CA SER A 191 -16.08 16.47 1.20
C SER A 191 -15.89 16.59 -0.32
N CYS A 192 -16.60 15.76 -1.10
CA CYS A 192 -16.65 15.84 -2.56
C CYS A 192 -18.07 16.15 -3.05
N ASP A 193 -18.22 17.26 -3.77
CA ASP A 193 -19.45 17.65 -4.48
C ASP A 193 -19.48 16.93 -5.83
N ILE A 194 -20.26 15.85 -6.00
CA ILE A 194 -20.46 15.24 -7.31
C ILE A 194 -21.83 15.65 -7.87
N PRO A 195 -21.91 16.42 -8.96
CA PRO A 195 -23.02 16.30 -9.90
C PRO A 195 -22.68 15.24 -10.94
N ALA A 196 -23.50 14.20 -11.07
CA ALA A 196 -23.38 13.22 -12.14
C ALA A 196 -23.64 13.90 -13.50
N ILE A 197 -22.57 14.24 -14.23
CA ILE A 197 -22.68 14.65 -15.64
C ILE A 197 -22.61 13.38 -16.49
N VAL A 198 -23.78 12.90 -16.93
CA VAL A 198 -23.87 11.88 -17.98
C VAL A 198 -23.59 12.55 -19.32
N ILE A 199 -22.36 12.43 -19.82
CA ILE A 199 -22.02 12.82 -21.18
C ILE A 199 -22.50 11.71 -22.13
N ASP A 200 -23.38 12.05 -23.08
CA ASP A 200 -23.86 11.17 -24.14
C ASP A 200 -22.66 10.60 -24.94
N SER A 201 -22.68 9.29 -25.18
CA SER A 201 -21.75 8.53 -26.03
C SER A 201 -21.52 9.08 -27.44
N ALA A 202 -22.37 10.02 -27.90
CA ALA A 202 -22.27 10.67 -29.21
C ALA A 202 -21.66 12.08 -29.19
N SER A 203 -21.29 12.63 -28.03
CA SER A 203 -20.68 13.97 -27.92
C SER A 203 -19.15 13.89 -27.84
N ASP A 204 -18.47 14.74 -28.61
CA ASP A 204 -17.02 14.89 -28.51
C ASP A 204 -16.65 15.37 -27.09
N MET A 205 -15.76 14.62 -26.44
CA MET A 205 -15.29 14.92 -25.09
C MET A 205 -14.41 16.18 -25.10
N PRO A 206 -14.58 17.10 -24.15
CA PRO A 206 -13.64 18.20 -23.95
C PRO A 206 -12.22 17.68 -23.66
N ASP A 207 -11.19 18.34 -24.21
CA ASP A 207 -9.78 17.90 -24.15
C ASP A 207 -9.19 17.74 -22.73
N ASN A 208 -9.86 18.26 -21.70
CA ASN A 208 -9.46 18.24 -20.30
C ASN A 208 -10.14 17.13 -19.47
N LEU A 209 -10.93 16.24 -20.08
CA LEU A 209 -11.61 15.15 -19.38
C LEU A 209 -11.30 13.81 -20.05
N VAL A 210 -11.13 12.75 -19.24
CA VAL A 210 -10.87 11.38 -19.71
C VAL A 210 -11.97 10.45 -19.20
N ARG A 211 -12.45 9.56 -20.07
CA ARG A 211 -13.46 8.54 -19.71
C ARG A 211 -12.80 7.20 -19.40
N LEU A 212 -13.04 6.69 -18.20
CA LEU A 212 -12.51 5.42 -17.69
C LEU A 212 -13.25 4.21 -18.27
N PRO A 213 -12.66 2.99 -18.25
CA PRO A 213 -13.28 1.76 -18.77
C PRO A 213 -14.59 1.37 -18.09
N ASN A 214 -14.78 1.80 -16.84
CA ASN A 214 -16.03 1.62 -16.07
C ASN A 214 -17.11 2.68 -16.40
N GLY A 215 -16.82 3.61 -17.31
CA GLY A 215 -17.74 4.64 -17.78
C GLY A 215 -17.68 5.97 -17.02
N ALA A 216 -16.93 6.05 -15.93
CA ALA A 216 -16.70 7.29 -15.18
C ALA A 216 -15.90 8.32 -15.98
N VAL A 217 -16.03 9.60 -15.64
CA VAL A 217 -15.33 10.72 -16.28
C VAL A 217 -14.50 11.43 -15.23
N MET A 218 -13.24 11.73 -15.54
CA MET A 218 -12.29 12.33 -14.62
C MET A 218 -11.52 13.46 -15.29
N ASP A 219 -11.03 14.42 -14.50
CA ASP A 219 -10.13 15.45 -15.00
C ASP A 219 -8.85 14.81 -15.57
N ARG A 220 -8.33 15.37 -16.65
CA ARG A 220 -7.16 14.84 -17.34
C ARG A 220 -5.90 14.94 -16.49
N VAL A 221 -5.75 15.96 -15.65
CA VAL A 221 -4.61 16.09 -14.72
C VAL A 221 -4.71 15.01 -13.66
N ASP A 222 -5.88 14.85 -13.04
CA ASP A 222 -6.12 13.77 -12.06
C ASP A 222 -5.97 12.38 -12.70
N HIS A 223 -6.37 12.22 -13.96
CA HIS A 223 -6.14 10.98 -14.71
C HIS A 223 -4.68 10.71 -14.99
N LEU A 224 -3.90 11.74 -15.29
CA LEU A 224 -2.47 11.62 -15.54
C LEU A 224 -1.70 11.39 -14.22
N GLU A 225 -2.17 11.94 -13.10
CA GLU A 225 -1.60 11.70 -11.77
C GLU A 225 -1.97 10.30 -11.24
N MET A 226 -3.19 9.83 -11.49
CA MET A 226 -3.74 8.60 -10.92
C MET A 226 -3.56 7.36 -11.81
N TYR A 227 -3.70 7.48 -13.13
CA TYR A 227 -3.60 6.37 -14.10
C TYR A 227 -2.37 6.49 -15.02
N GLY A 228 -1.51 7.46 -14.75
CA GLY A 228 -0.15 7.54 -15.28
C GLY A 228 0.05 8.62 -16.34
N TYR A 229 1.19 9.30 -16.19
CA TYR A 229 1.91 9.91 -17.30
C TYR A 229 2.36 8.80 -18.25
N ARG A 230 2.27 9.06 -19.55
CA ARG A 230 3.03 8.30 -20.54
C ARG A 230 3.80 9.29 -21.38
N ALA A 231 4.86 9.83 -20.80
CA ALA A 231 5.85 10.53 -21.61
C ALA A 231 6.52 9.49 -22.51
N THR A 232 6.62 9.77 -23.81
CA THR A 232 7.45 8.94 -24.69
C THR A 232 8.90 9.20 -24.30
N ILE A 233 9.49 8.27 -23.57
CA ILE A 233 10.93 8.21 -23.42
C ILE A 233 11.40 7.23 -24.47
N ASP A 234 12.29 7.71 -25.33
CA ASP A 234 13.08 6.83 -26.16
C ASP A 234 14.23 6.33 -25.28
N PHE A 235 14.10 5.11 -24.75
CA PHE A 235 15.22 4.52 -24.04
C PHE A 235 16.28 4.15 -25.08
N PRO A 236 17.54 4.60 -24.90
CA PRO A 236 18.59 4.29 -25.84
C PRO A 236 18.78 2.78 -25.86
N THR A 237 18.83 2.22 -27.07
CA THR A 237 19.14 0.81 -27.23
C THR A 237 20.54 0.55 -26.70
N THR A 238 20.68 -0.41 -25.79
CA THR A 238 21.98 -0.73 -25.20
C THR A 238 22.94 -1.11 -26.32
N PRO A 239 24.15 -0.53 -26.40
CA PRO A 239 25.11 -0.91 -27.43
C PRO A 239 25.34 -2.43 -27.41
N ARG A 240 25.39 -3.05 -28.59
CA ARG A 240 25.77 -4.47 -28.66
C ARG A 240 27.19 -4.62 -28.12
N SER A 241 27.33 -5.41 -27.05
CA SER A 241 28.62 -5.79 -26.50
C SER A 241 29.54 -6.30 -27.62
N ALA A 242 30.72 -5.67 -27.76
CA ALA A 242 31.78 -6.25 -28.57
C ALA A 242 32.20 -7.56 -27.90
N LYS A 243 32.40 -8.64 -28.68
CA LYS A 243 32.89 -9.91 -28.12
C LYS A 243 34.06 -9.61 -27.19
N PRO A 244 34.01 -10.04 -25.92
CA PRO A 244 35.11 -9.78 -25.00
C PRO A 244 36.40 -10.24 -25.67
N GLY A 245 37.40 -9.36 -25.66
CA GLY A 245 38.74 -9.73 -26.10
C GLY A 245 39.19 -10.99 -25.37
N ARG A 246 40.17 -11.71 -25.91
CA ARG A 246 40.65 -12.97 -25.33
C ARG A 246 41.12 -12.73 -23.88
N VAL A 247 40.25 -12.98 -22.91
CA VAL A 247 40.58 -12.92 -21.48
C VAL A 247 41.56 -14.06 -21.23
N ARG A 248 42.74 -13.77 -20.69
CA ARG A 248 43.63 -14.83 -20.23
C ARG A 248 42.87 -15.60 -19.15
N GLY A 249 42.71 -16.90 -19.33
CA GLY A 249 42.00 -17.74 -18.35
C GLY A 249 42.52 -17.45 -16.95
N MET A 250 41.61 -17.11 -16.04
CA MET A 250 41.93 -16.96 -14.63
C MET A 250 42.59 -18.26 -14.17
N THR A 251 43.77 -18.13 -13.56
CA THR A 251 44.49 -19.28 -13.06
C THR A 251 43.67 -19.91 -11.94
N SER A 252 43.40 -21.21 -12.00
CA SER A 252 42.78 -22.01 -10.92
C SER A 252 43.64 -22.11 -9.64
N ARG A 253 44.66 -21.27 -9.51
CA ARG A 253 45.50 -21.17 -8.31
C ARG A 253 44.93 -20.06 -7.44
N PRO A 254 44.78 -20.28 -6.12
CA PRO A 254 44.43 -19.23 -5.17
C PRO A 254 45.31 -18.01 -5.42
N ARG A 255 44.70 -16.85 -5.65
CA ARG A 255 45.44 -15.60 -5.82
C ARG A 255 46.11 -15.28 -4.49
N SER A 256 47.40 -14.96 -4.51
CA SER A 256 48.21 -14.75 -3.30
C SER A 256 48.15 -13.32 -2.75
N TRP A 257 47.16 -12.53 -3.16
CA TRP A 257 46.82 -11.29 -2.46
C TRP A 257 46.11 -11.75 -1.19
N GLY A 258 46.82 -11.74 -0.05
CA GLY A 258 46.19 -12.04 1.23
C GLY A 258 45.10 -10.99 1.49
N PRO A 259 43.94 -11.34 2.08
CA PRO A 259 42.94 -10.34 2.39
C PRO A 259 43.55 -9.37 3.40
N GLY A 260 43.63 -8.10 3.01
CA GLY A 260 43.94 -7.02 3.93
C GLY A 260 42.63 -6.45 4.48
N PRO A 261 42.57 -6.06 5.76
CA PRO A 261 41.48 -5.23 6.24
C PRO A 261 41.45 -3.94 5.43
N MET A 262 40.27 -3.55 4.96
CA MET A 262 40.03 -2.31 4.24
C MET A 262 39.82 -1.17 5.24
N GLU A 263 40.37 0.00 4.93
CA GLU A 263 40.07 1.22 5.66
C GLU A 263 38.62 1.63 5.36
N VAL A 264 37.84 1.84 6.44
CA VAL A 264 36.48 2.38 6.34
C VAL A 264 36.52 3.86 6.64
N VAL A 265 36.24 4.66 5.64
CA VAL A 265 36.15 6.12 5.76
C VAL A 265 34.67 6.53 5.73
N ASP A 266 34.23 7.22 6.78
CA ASP A 266 32.89 7.81 6.80
C ASP A 266 32.84 8.97 5.80
N ALA A 267 32.01 8.82 4.77
CA ALA A 267 31.81 9.78 3.70
C ALA A 267 30.42 10.42 3.78
N THR A 268 29.73 10.28 4.93
CA THR A 268 28.39 10.81 5.13
C THR A 268 28.42 12.33 5.15
N PRO A 269 27.60 13.01 4.32
CA PRO A 269 27.47 14.47 4.38
C PRO A 269 26.93 14.94 5.73
N GLU A 270 27.53 15.97 6.32
CA GLU A 270 27.08 16.51 7.62
C GLU A 270 25.65 17.05 7.60
N SER A 271 25.13 17.41 6.42
CA SER A 271 23.76 17.88 6.23
C SER A 271 22.71 16.77 6.36
N TRP A 272 23.12 15.50 6.35
CA TRP A 272 22.23 14.34 6.45
C TRP A 272 21.90 14.02 7.91
N SER A 273 21.11 14.89 8.54
CA SER A 273 20.80 14.83 9.97
C SER A 273 19.29 14.86 10.29
N SER A 274 18.43 14.80 9.27
CA SER A 274 16.97 14.87 9.46
C SER A 274 16.20 14.22 8.30
N GLY A 275 15.21 13.38 8.62
CA GLY A 275 14.31 12.73 7.67
C GLY A 275 13.72 11.44 8.26
N SER A 276 13.21 10.56 7.38
CA SER A 276 12.77 9.20 7.75
C SER A 276 13.81 8.14 7.36
N ALA A 277 13.85 7.02 8.10
CA ALA A 277 14.66 5.87 7.73
C ALA A 277 14.06 5.19 6.48
N PRO A 278 14.84 4.98 5.41
CA PRO A 278 14.31 4.44 4.17
C PRO A 278 14.10 2.92 4.22
N HIS A 279 13.05 2.44 3.56
CA HIS A 279 12.80 1.03 3.29
C HIS A 279 13.71 0.48 2.17
N ALA A 280 14.12 1.34 1.24
CA ALA A 280 14.94 0.97 0.10
C ALA A 280 16.07 1.97 -0.16
N LEU A 281 17.23 1.45 -0.55
CA LEU A 281 18.39 2.23 -0.98
C LEU A 281 18.91 1.71 -2.31
N THR A 282 19.35 2.63 -3.17
CA THR A 282 20.11 2.32 -4.39
C THR A 282 21.23 3.32 -4.58
N LEU A 283 22.39 2.84 -5.02
CA LEU A 283 23.52 3.67 -5.42
C LEU A 283 23.75 3.55 -6.93
N LEU A 284 24.08 4.66 -7.58
CA LEU A 284 24.47 4.70 -8.98
C LEU A 284 25.69 5.62 -9.15
N ASP A 285 26.79 5.04 -9.60
CA ASP A 285 27.95 5.81 -10.06
C ASP A 285 27.75 6.20 -11.54
N LEU A 286 27.74 7.50 -11.81
CA LEU A 286 27.53 8.04 -13.15
C LEU A 286 28.84 8.08 -13.96
N PRO A 287 28.78 8.11 -15.31
CA PRO A 287 29.97 8.13 -16.15
C PRO A 287 30.90 9.33 -15.94
N ASP A 288 30.41 10.42 -15.34
CA ASP A 288 31.19 11.60 -14.98
C ASP A 288 31.88 11.49 -13.61
N GLY A 289 31.71 10.34 -12.92
CA GLY A 289 32.24 10.05 -11.59
C GLY A 289 31.41 10.65 -10.45
N SER A 290 30.20 11.15 -10.73
CA SER A 290 29.27 11.57 -9.68
C SER A 290 28.45 10.39 -9.16
N LEU A 291 28.28 10.34 -7.84
CA LEU A 291 27.47 9.33 -7.18
C LEU A 291 26.06 9.87 -6.96
N LEU A 292 25.05 9.10 -7.32
CA LEU A 292 23.66 9.32 -6.93
C LEU A 292 23.23 8.26 -5.93
N MET A 293 22.38 8.67 -4.99
CA MET A 293 21.73 7.76 -4.07
C MET A 293 20.22 7.99 -4.09
N ALA A 294 19.44 6.94 -4.33
CA ALA A 294 17.99 6.97 -4.16
C ALA A 294 17.60 6.32 -2.83
N SER A 295 16.66 6.93 -2.13
CA SER A 295 16.05 6.41 -0.92
C SER A 295 14.53 6.40 -1.06
N GLY A 296 13.87 5.29 -0.73
CA GLY A 296 12.42 5.16 -0.68
C GLY A 296 11.92 5.00 0.76
N ASP A 297 10.85 5.70 1.14
CA ASP A 297 10.25 5.66 2.47
C ASP A 297 8.71 5.78 2.42
N ASP A 298 8.09 6.05 3.58
CA ASP A 298 6.64 6.21 3.72
C ASP A 298 6.09 7.46 2.98
N GLY A 299 6.92 8.46 2.70
CA GLY A 299 6.54 9.73 2.07
C GLY A 299 6.81 9.80 0.57
N GLY A 300 7.50 8.80 0.01
CA GLY A 300 7.84 8.75 -1.41
C GLY A 300 9.27 8.28 -1.63
N ALA A 301 9.91 8.78 -2.68
CA ALA A 301 11.33 8.56 -2.92
C ALA A 301 12.07 9.89 -3.03
N THR A 302 13.34 9.91 -2.64
CA THR A 302 14.21 11.07 -2.77
C THR A 302 15.54 10.64 -3.39
N VAL A 303 16.04 11.43 -4.34
CA VAL A 303 17.39 11.26 -4.89
C VAL A 303 18.30 12.33 -4.33
N TRP A 304 19.45 11.88 -3.86
CA TRP A 304 20.49 12.65 -3.20
C TRP A 304 21.75 12.62 -4.03
N SER A 305 22.50 13.73 -3.99
CA SER A 305 23.89 13.74 -4.39
C SER A 305 24.75 13.82 -3.13
N PRO A 306 25.59 12.81 -2.84
CA PRO A 306 26.44 12.82 -1.65
C PRO A 306 27.47 13.95 -1.68
N ARG A 307 27.82 14.47 -2.85
CA ARG A 307 28.87 15.48 -2.99
C ARG A 307 28.49 16.84 -2.41
N ASP A 308 27.24 17.24 -2.58
CA ASP A 308 26.66 18.49 -2.10
C ASP A 308 25.80 18.30 -0.85
N GLY A 309 25.45 17.05 -0.52
CA GLY A 309 24.75 16.70 0.72
C GLY A 309 23.29 17.15 0.76
N MET A 310 22.75 17.64 -0.36
CA MET A 310 21.38 18.14 -0.45
C MET A 310 20.50 17.15 -1.26
N PRO A 311 19.20 17.08 -0.96
CA PRO A 311 18.28 16.35 -1.83
C PRO A 311 18.25 17.05 -3.18
N ARG A 312 18.47 16.30 -4.25
CA ARG A 312 18.36 16.83 -5.62
C ARG A 312 16.91 16.93 -6.03
N GLN A 313 16.15 15.89 -5.73
CA GLN A 313 14.77 15.77 -6.17
C GLN A 313 13.98 14.85 -5.25
N GLU A 314 12.76 15.28 -4.93
CA GLU A 314 11.75 14.48 -4.24
C GLU A 314 10.71 14.00 -5.26
N PHE A 315 10.27 12.75 -5.10
CA PHE A 315 9.35 12.05 -5.98
C PHE A 315 8.15 11.57 -5.15
N VAL A 316 7.05 12.29 -5.27
CA VAL A 316 5.80 12.03 -4.56
C VAL A 316 4.76 11.57 -5.58
N GLY A 317 3.98 10.56 -5.24
CA GLY A 317 2.88 10.09 -6.09
C GLY A 317 2.51 8.61 -5.97
N HIS A 318 3.26 7.81 -5.19
CA HIS A 318 2.73 6.54 -4.69
C HIS A 318 1.61 6.80 -3.68
N GLY A 319 0.58 5.94 -3.71
CA GLY A 319 -0.55 6.03 -2.79
C GLY A 319 -0.27 5.44 -1.40
N ASP A 320 0.89 4.80 -1.25
CA ASP A 320 1.36 4.12 -0.04
C ASP A 320 2.91 4.08 -0.06
N ARG A 321 3.54 3.39 0.91
CA ARG A 321 4.99 3.30 1.10
C ARG A 321 5.76 2.91 -0.17
N VAL A 322 6.92 3.51 -0.37
CA VAL A 322 7.88 3.07 -1.39
C VAL A 322 8.78 1.99 -0.79
N LEU A 323 8.65 0.77 -1.29
CA LEU A 323 9.34 -0.42 -0.77
C LEU A 323 10.59 -0.79 -1.58
N ALA A 324 10.70 -0.28 -2.81
CA ALA A 324 11.82 -0.59 -3.68
C ALA A 324 12.21 0.61 -4.54
N THR A 325 13.52 0.76 -4.79
CA THR A 325 14.08 1.77 -5.69
C THR A 325 15.09 1.11 -6.61
N ALA A 326 15.24 1.62 -7.84
CA ALA A 326 16.33 1.26 -8.73
C ALA A 326 16.67 2.43 -9.68
N LEU A 327 17.95 2.69 -9.88
CA LEU A 327 18.44 3.77 -10.74
C LEU A 327 19.03 3.20 -12.04
N LEU A 328 18.71 3.84 -13.16
CA LEU A 328 19.26 3.55 -14.48
C LEU A 328 19.92 4.82 -15.04
N PRO A 329 21.22 4.82 -15.38
CA PRO A 329 21.86 5.98 -16.00
C PRO A 329 21.34 6.15 -17.43
N LEU A 330 20.90 7.37 -17.76
CA LEU A 330 20.51 7.73 -19.13
C LEU A 330 21.30 8.96 -19.61
N PRO A 331 21.87 8.96 -20.83
CA PRO A 331 22.69 10.07 -21.31
C PRO A 331 21.98 11.44 -21.34
N GLU A 332 20.67 11.46 -21.61
CA GLU A 332 19.89 12.70 -21.75
C GLU A 332 19.18 13.13 -20.46
N GLU A 333 18.71 12.16 -19.67
CA GLU A 333 17.93 12.35 -18.44
C GLU A 333 18.78 12.33 -17.16
N GLU A 334 20.11 12.18 -17.29
CA GLU A 334 21.06 11.86 -16.23
C GLU A 334 20.83 10.46 -15.63
N ALA A 335 19.63 10.22 -15.09
CA ALA A 335 19.16 8.91 -14.65
C ALA A 335 17.63 8.83 -14.66
N VAL A 336 17.12 7.61 -14.73
CA VAL A 336 15.72 7.27 -14.45
C VAL A 336 15.66 6.52 -13.13
N LEU A 337 14.76 6.95 -12.26
CA LEU A 337 14.41 6.26 -11.03
C LEU A 337 13.18 5.40 -11.28
N ALA A 338 13.27 4.11 -10.97
CA ALA A 338 12.11 3.24 -10.80
C ALA A 338 11.79 3.10 -9.31
N THR A 339 10.51 3.19 -8.97
CA THR A 339 10.00 2.97 -7.62
C THR A 339 8.90 1.91 -7.63
N GLY A 340 8.96 0.99 -6.68
CA GLY A 340 7.91 0.01 -6.39
C GLY A 340 7.22 0.34 -5.07
N GLY A 341 5.88 0.37 -5.08
CA GLY A 341 5.09 0.77 -3.93
C GLY A 341 4.28 -0.36 -3.31
N GLN A 342 3.86 -0.14 -2.06
CA GLN A 342 2.88 -0.96 -1.36
C GLN A 342 1.49 -0.91 -2.05
N ASP A 343 1.25 0.13 -2.85
CA ASP A 343 0.08 0.31 -3.72
C ASP A 343 0.03 -0.65 -4.93
N GLY A 344 1.05 -1.50 -5.11
CA GLY A 344 1.14 -2.44 -6.26
C GLY A 344 1.57 -1.77 -7.57
N LEU A 345 1.85 -0.47 -7.55
CA LEU A 345 2.27 0.29 -8.71
C LEU A 345 3.78 0.28 -8.85
N VAL A 346 4.22 0.44 -10.10
CA VAL A 346 5.57 0.86 -10.43
C VAL A 346 5.51 2.21 -11.12
N LYS A 347 6.35 3.14 -10.65
CA LYS A 347 6.48 4.48 -11.21
C LYS A 347 7.90 4.73 -11.68
N LEU A 348 8.02 5.38 -12.83
CA LEU A 348 9.28 5.83 -13.40
C LEU A 348 9.35 7.36 -13.34
N TRP A 349 10.52 7.89 -13.01
CA TRP A 349 10.75 9.31 -12.81
C TRP A 349 12.05 9.77 -13.45
N ALA A 350 12.03 10.93 -14.11
CA ALA A 350 13.27 11.52 -14.60
C ALA A 350 13.98 12.17 -13.41
N VAL A 351 15.22 11.77 -13.15
CA VAL A 351 15.95 12.27 -11.98
C VAL A 351 16.28 13.75 -12.11
N ARG A 352 16.56 14.22 -13.32
CA ARG A 352 17.01 15.58 -13.61
C ARG A 352 16.02 16.68 -13.22
N ASP A 353 14.73 16.45 -13.43
CA ASP A 353 13.69 17.48 -13.25
C ASP A 353 12.46 17.01 -12.45
N GLY A 354 12.49 15.77 -11.93
CA GLY A 354 11.43 15.24 -11.08
C GLY A 354 10.18 14.81 -11.82
N ARG A 355 10.12 14.93 -13.15
CA ARG A 355 8.87 14.68 -13.87
C ARG A 355 8.52 13.18 -13.86
N PRO A 356 7.23 12.84 -13.66
CA PRO A 356 6.76 11.48 -13.84
C PRO A 356 6.84 11.07 -15.31
N LEU A 357 7.30 9.85 -15.54
CA LEU A 357 7.54 9.30 -16.87
C LEU A 357 6.51 8.24 -17.25
N LEU A 358 6.29 7.31 -16.33
CA LEU A 358 5.40 6.18 -16.46
C LEU A 358 4.83 5.82 -15.09
N SER A 359 3.56 5.41 -15.05
CA SER A 359 2.97 4.73 -13.89
C SER A 359 2.12 3.58 -14.41
N PHE A 360 2.27 2.39 -13.84
CA PHE A 360 1.46 1.25 -14.24
C PHE A 360 1.28 0.24 -13.09
N GLU A 361 0.18 -0.50 -13.12
CA GLU A 361 -0.06 -1.64 -12.24
C GLU A 361 0.87 -2.80 -12.65
N ALA A 362 1.95 -2.98 -11.91
CA ALA A 362 2.88 -4.08 -12.15
C ALA A 362 2.41 -5.36 -11.44
N HIS A 363 1.90 -5.23 -10.22
CA HIS A 363 1.50 -6.34 -9.36
C HIS A 363 0.12 -6.09 -8.75
N ARG A 364 -0.59 -7.15 -8.37
CA ARG A 364 -1.91 -7.04 -7.70
C ARG A 364 -1.80 -6.77 -6.20
N ARG A 365 -0.57 -6.77 -5.68
CA ARG A 365 -0.18 -6.65 -4.27
C ARG A 365 1.14 -5.86 -4.20
N PRO A 366 1.66 -5.52 -3.00
CA PRO A 366 2.88 -4.72 -2.86
C PRO A 366 4.04 -5.16 -3.77
N VAL A 367 4.73 -4.17 -4.36
CA VAL A 367 5.95 -4.36 -5.15
C VAL A 367 7.15 -4.17 -4.22
N ASN A 368 7.73 -5.28 -3.77
CA ASN A 368 8.81 -5.26 -2.77
C ASN A 368 10.19 -5.09 -3.39
N ALA A 369 10.35 -5.36 -4.67
CA ALA A 369 11.64 -5.31 -5.34
C ALA A 369 11.51 -4.81 -6.78
N VAL A 370 12.44 -3.94 -7.18
CA VAL A 370 12.59 -3.46 -8.56
C VAL A 370 14.08 -3.42 -8.91
N THR A 371 14.44 -3.78 -10.14
CA THR A 371 15.81 -3.65 -10.64
C THR A 371 15.83 -3.47 -12.16
N TRP A 372 16.97 -3.03 -12.71
CA TRP A 372 17.17 -2.80 -14.13
C TRP A 372 18.16 -3.81 -14.72
N ALA A 373 17.91 -4.23 -15.96
CA ALA A 373 18.88 -4.95 -16.78
C ALA A 373 19.02 -4.29 -18.15
N CYS A 374 20.22 -4.21 -18.70
CA CYS A 374 20.47 -3.56 -20.00
C CYS A 374 20.96 -4.58 -21.06
N PRO A 375 20.06 -5.40 -21.63
CA PRO A 375 20.45 -6.40 -22.62
C PRO A 375 21.06 -5.77 -23.89
N PRO A 376 22.14 -6.36 -24.45
CA PRO A 376 22.86 -5.79 -25.57
C PRO A 376 22.02 -5.76 -26.85
N GLY A 377 21.83 -4.57 -27.42
CA GLY A 377 21.06 -4.36 -28.63
C GLY A 377 19.55 -4.28 -28.40
N GLU A 378 19.10 -4.16 -27.16
CA GLU A 378 17.71 -4.00 -26.76
C GLU A 378 17.54 -2.79 -25.84
N VAL A 379 16.29 -2.37 -25.64
CA VAL A 379 15.95 -1.38 -24.61
C VAL A 379 16.23 -1.97 -23.21
N PRO A 380 16.50 -1.13 -22.20
CA PRO A 380 16.59 -1.58 -20.82
C PRO A 380 15.31 -2.31 -20.41
N TRP A 381 15.46 -3.40 -19.68
CA TRP A 381 14.37 -4.17 -19.10
C TRP A 381 14.20 -3.76 -17.63
N LEU A 382 12.95 -3.54 -17.23
CA LEU A 382 12.58 -3.33 -15.84
C LEU A 382 12.10 -4.66 -15.25
N ILE A 383 12.60 -5.03 -14.08
CA ILE A 383 12.27 -6.31 -13.44
C ILE A 383 11.66 -6.01 -12.08
N THR A 384 10.52 -6.63 -11.79
CA THR A 384 9.71 -6.34 -10.60
C THR A 384 9.31 -7.64 -9.91
N GLY A 385 9.11 -7.58 -8.59
CA GLY A 385 8.66 -8.71 -7.79
C GLY A 385 7.86 -8.25 -6.58
N GLY A 386 6.87 -9.06 -6.18
CA GLY A 386 5.94 -8.65 -5.13
C GLY A 386 5.27 -9.79 -4.36
N ASP A 387 4.31 -9.38 -3.53
CA ASP A 387 3.49 -10.22 -2.64
C ASP A 387 2.48 -11.13 -3.38
N ASP A 388 2.31 -10.93 -4.68
CA ASP A 388 1.48 -11.80 -5.51
C ASP A 388 2.21 -13.07 -5.97
N ALA A 389 3.40 -13.34 -5.43
CA ALA A 389 4.27 -14.47 -5.73
C ALA A 389 4.74 -14.50 -7.19
N THR A 390 4.85 -13.34 -7.84
CA THR A 390 5.33 -13.24 -9.21
C THR A 390 6.59 -12.38 -9.33
N VAL A 391 7.41 -12.73 -10.32
CA VAL A 391 8.51 -11.90 -10.83
C VAL A 391 8.20 -11.61 -12.28
N VAL A 392 8.26 -10.34 -12.68
CA VAL A 392 7.86 -9.92 -14.03
C VAL A 392 8.94 -9.04 -14.65
N VAL A 393 9.23 -9.29 -15.93
CA VAL A 393 10.13 -8.47 -16.76
C VAL A 393 9.29 -7.66 -17.73
N TRP A 394 9.55 -6.36 -17.76
CA TRP A 394 8.79 -5.37 -18.51
C TRP A 394 9.66 -4.65 -19.53
N ASP A 395 9.05 -4.35 -20.66
CA ASP A 395 9.50 -3.30 -21.56
C ASP A 395 8.99 -1.95 -20.99
N PRO A 396 9.88 -1.03 -20.58
CA PRO A 396 9.51 0.21 -19.90
C PRO A 396 8.91 1.27 -20.84
N GLU A 397 9.06 1.16 -22.16
CA GLU A 397 8.43 2.09 -23.11
C GLU A 397 6.95 1.73 -23.31
N THR A 398 6.73 0.42 -23.45
CA THR A 398 5.42 -0.14 -23.77
C THR A 398 4.60 -0.51 -22.53
N ALA A 399 5.23 -0.58 -21.36
CA ALA A 399 4.67 -1.18 -20.14
C ALA A 399 4.14 -2.61 -20.41
N SER A 400 4.74 -3.31 -21.37
CA SER A 400 4.30 -4.64 -21.77
C SER A 400 5.17 -5.70 -21.12
N LYS A 401 4.53 -6.79 -20.71
CA LYS A 401 5.21 -7.93 -20.11
C LYS A 401 6.01 -8.70 -21.17
N ILE A 402 7.30 -8.88 -20.92
CA ILE A 402 8.22 -9.68 -21.75
C ILE A 402 8.16 -11.15 -21.32
N VAL A 403 8.34 -11.40 -20.01
CA VAL A 403 8.32 -12.72 -19.37
C VAL A 403 7.98 -12.58 -17.88
N ASP A 404 7.41 -13.62 -17.30
CA ASP A 404 7.12 -13.75 -15.88
C ASP A 404 7.36 -15.16 -15.36
N TRP A 405 7.56 -15.23 -14.04
CA TRP A 405 7.63 -16.47 -13.27
C TRP A 405 6.74 -16.39 -12.04
N GLU A 406 6.03 -17.46 -11.77
CA GLU A 406 5.36 -17.69 -10.48
C GLU A 406 6.32 -18.45 -9.57
N VAL A 407 6.65 -17.87 -8.42
CA VAL A 407 7.56 -18.49 -7.43
C VAL A 407 6.81 -19.38 -6.44
N GLY A 408 5.48 -19.33 -6.42
CA GLY A 408 4.64 -20.19 -5.60
C GLY A 408 3.20 -19.72 -5.53
N THR A 409 2.58 -19.91 -4.36
CA THR A 409 1.14 -19.61 -4.20
C THR A 409 0.93 -18.13 -3.84
N PRO A 410 0.10 -17.39 -4.59
CA PRO A 410 -0.23 -16.01 -4.26
C PRO A 410 -0.80 -15.90 -2.84
N SER A 411 -0.40 -14.88 -2.08
CA SER A 411 -0.74 -14.68 -0.64
C SER A 411 -0.01 -15.56 0.37
N VAL A 412 0.78 -16.54 -0.08
CA VAL A 412 1.63 -17.33 0.80
C VAL A 412 3.08 -16.97 0.57
N HIS A 413 3.51 -17.03 -0.69
CA HIS A 413 4.89 -16.72 -1.07
C HIS A 413 5.03 -15.24 -1.37
N ILE A 414 6.07 -14.64 -0.83
CA ILE A 414 6.42 -13.24 -1.05
C ILE A 414 7.77 -13.19 -1.74
N VAL A 415 7.90 -12.42 -2.81
CA VAL A 415 9.20 -12.05 -3.37
C VAL A 415 9.69 -10.82 -2.60
N TRP A 416 10.80 -10.96 -1.89
CA TRP A 416 11.33 -9.92 -1.00
C TRP A 416 12.45 -9.09 -1.64
N SER A 417 13.23 -9.71 -2.54
CA SER A 417 14.43 -9.10 -3.10
C SER A 417 14.68 -9.62 -4.51
N LEU A 418 15.20 -8.74 -5.36
CA LEU A 418 15.57 -9.02 -6.74
C LEU A 418 16.91 -8.39 -7.06
N ASP A 419 17.68 -9.07 -7.89
CA ASP A 419 18.82 -8.48 -8.57
C ASP A 419 18.98 -9.10 -9.97
N ALA A 420 19.65 -8.39 -10.87
CA ALA A 420 19.79 -8.79 -12.25
C ALA A 420 21.16 -8.46 -12.84
N LEU A 421 21.62 -9.33 -13.74
CA LEU A 421 22.93 -9.21 -14.36
C LEU A 421 22.87 -9.60 -15.83
N VAL A 422 23.49 -8.80 -16.70
CA VAL A 422 23.78 -9.23 -18.07
C VAL A 422 25.01 -10.12 -18.05
N LEU A 423 24.80 -11.40 -18.34
CA LEU A 423 25.84 -12.42 -18.40
C LEU A 423 26.80 -12.17 -19.57
N ALA A 424 27.99 -12.78 -19.52
CA ALA A 424 29.01 -12.63 -20.57
C ALA A 424 28.58 -13.13 -21.97
N ASN A 425 27.56 -13.99 -22.03
CA ASN A 425 26.92 -14.43 -23.27
C ASN A 425 25.87 -13.42 -23.82
N GLY A 426 25.61 -12.34 -23.10
CA GLY A 426 24.62 -11.31 -23.42
C GLY A 426 23.22 -11.61 -22.91
N HIS A 427 22.99 -12.74 -22.23
CA HIS A 427 21.69 -13.08 -21.66
C HIS A 427 21.46 -12.34 -20.34
N VAL A 428 20.21 -12.11 -19.99
CA VAL A 428 19.83 -11.48 -18.72
C VAL A 428 19.57 -12.57 -17.67
N CYS A 429 20.40 -12.60 -16.64
CA CYS A 429 20.18 -13.39 -15.43
C CYS A 429 19.32 -12.58 -14.46
N VAL A 430 18.27 -13.21 -13.92
CA VAL A 430 17.40 -12.65 -12.88
C VAL A 430 17.48 -13.55 -11.65
N VAL A 431 17.73 -12.96 -10.50
CA VAL A 431 17.77 -13.64 -9.21
C VAL A 431 16.66 -13.08 -8.32
N ALA A 432 15.86 -13.96 -7.72
CA ALA A 432 14.81 -13.58 -6.78
C ALA A 432 14.90 -14.36 -5.48
N GLY A 433 14.79 -13.66 -4.36
CA GLY A 433 14.59 -14.24 -3.03
C GLY A 433 13.10 -14.27 -2.69
N SER A 434 12.58 -15.45 -2.38
CA SER A 434 11.19 -15.65 -1.95
C SER A 434 11.10 -16.40 -0.63
N ASP A 435 10.11 -16.10 0.20
CA ASP A 435 9.81 -16.86 1.44
C ASP A 435 8.30 -17.09 1.53
N ASP A 436 7.92 -18.22 2.12
CA ASP A 436 6.53 -18.62 2.33
C ASP A 436 6.15 -18.72 3.81
N GLY A 437 7.01 -18.20 4.69
CA GLY A 437 6.88 -18.38 6.12
C GLY A 437 7.38 -19.73 6.63
N ALA A 438 7.86 -20.64 5.76
CA ALA A 438 8.42 -21.94 6.14
C ALA A 438 9.82 -22.19 5.54
N SER A 439 10.10 -21.69 4.34
CA SER A 439 11.37 -21.84 3.64
C SER A 439 11.68 -20.64 2.76
N SER A 440 12.93 -20.19 2.81
CA SER A 440 13.49 -19.20 1.91
C SER A 440 13.99 -19.91 0.65
N VAL A 441 13.45 -19.56 -0.51
CA VAL A 441 13.81 -20.12 -1.82
C VAL A 441 14.34 -19.01 -2.72
N VAL A 442 15.51 -19.27 -3.30
CA VAL A 442 16.18 -18.39 -4.24
C VAL A 442 16.06 -18.99 -5.62
N HIS A 443 15.57 -18.19 -6.56
CA HIS A 443 15.37 -18.60 -7.93
C HIS A 443 16.34 -17.84 -8.83
N VAL A 444 16.99 -18.57 -9.74
CA VAL A 444 17.91 -17.99 -10.72
C VAL A 444 17.42 -18.39 -12.10
N TRP A 445 17.05 -17.41 -12.91
CA TRP A 445 16.56 -17.61 -14.27
C TRP A 445 17.44 -16.91 -15.30
N ASP A 446 17.49 -17.49 -16.48
CA ASP A 446 17.86 -16.80 -17.71
C ASP A 446 16.57 -16.26 -18.34
N ALA A 447 16.38 -14.95 -18.27
CA ALA A 447 15.21 -14.25 -18.79
C ALA A 447 15.18 -14.24 -20.32
N THR A 448 16.35 -14.29 -20.96
CA THR A 448 16.48 -14.28 -22.43
C THR A 448 16.02 -15.61 -23.02
N THR A 449 16.42 -16.73 -22.42
CA THR A 449 15.98 -18.08 -22.85
C THR A 449 14.73 -18.58 -22.14
N ARG A 450 14.30 -17.89 -21.08
CA ARG A 450 13.17 -18.25 -20.20
C ARG A 450 13.37 -19.60 -19.52
N THR A 451 14.61 -19.89 -19.11
CA THR A 451 14.97 -21.15 -18.45
C THR A 451 15.42 -20.91 -17.02
N THR A 452 14.99 -21.77 -16.11
CA THR A 452 15.58 -21.83 -14.77
C THR A 452 17.02 -22.33 -14.88
N LEU A 453 17.96 -21.55 -14.35
CA LEU A 453 19.35 -21.95 -14.20
C LEU A 453 19.52 -22.76 -12.92
N HIS A 454 19.10 -22.18 -11.79
CA HIS A 454 19.22 -22.80 -10.47
C HIS A 454 18.04 -22.45 -9.56
N THR A 455 17.84 -23.31 -8.55
CA THR A 455 16.97 -23.04 -7.43
C THR A 455 17.70 -23.47 -6.17
N PHE A 456 17.85 -22.55 -5.21
CA PHE A 456 18.48 -22.82 -3.93
C PHE A 456 17.42 -22.74 -2.83
N THR A 457 17.43 -23.68 -1.90
CA THR A 457 16.54 -23.68 -0.76
C THR A 457 17.37 -23.56 0.51
N LEU A 458 17.04 -22.57 1.32
CA LEU A 458 17.63 -22.34 2.63
C LEU A 458 16.67 -22.91 3.68
N GLU A 459 17.16 -23.90 4.43
CA GLU A 459 16.39 -24.46 5.56
C GLU A 459 16.43 -23.49 6.74
N ARG A 460 15.28 -23.29 7.39
CA ARG A 460 15.14 -22.34 8.50
C ARG A 460 15.91 -22.76 9.75
N GLY A 461 16.56 -21.77 10.37
CA GLY A 461 17.19 -21.89 11.69
C GLY A 461 16.31 -21.51 12.90
N GLY A 462 15.09 -21.01 12.70
CA GLY A 462 14.24 -20.54 13.82
C GLY A 462 12.85 -19.98 13.44
N PHE A 463 12.19 -19.32 14.39
CA PHE A 463 10.87 -18.67 14.24
C PHE A 463 11.01 -17.19 13.82
N GLY A 464 10.30 -16.77 12.76
CA GLY A 464 10.24 -15.39 12.24
C GLY A 464 9.89 -15.38 10.73
N ILE A 465 9.50 -14.25 10.14
CA ILE A 465 9.46 -14.12 8.66
C ILE A 465 10.91 -13.90 8.21
N GLU A 466 11.44 -14.71 7.30
CA GLU A 466 12.74 -14.40 6.70
C GLU A 466 12.49 -13.60 5.43
N SER A 467 13.13 -12.44 5.30
CA SER A 467 13.13 -11.65 4.08
C SER A 467 14.46 -11.93 3.37
N PRO A 468 14.56 -12.99 2.54
CA PRO A 468 15.81 -13.31 1.86
C PRO A 468 16.23 -12.14 0.98
N SER A 469 17.41 -11.61 1.25
CA SER A 469 18.05 -10.56 0.47
C SER A 469 19.05 -11.19 -0.49
N VAL A 470 18.99 -10.82 -1.77
CA VAL A 470 19.80 -11.41 -2.84
C VAL A 470 20.62 -10.36 -3.56
N ALA A 471 21.80 -10.75 -4.05
CA ALA A 471 22.56 -9.95 -5.00
C ALA A 471 23.31 -10.85 -5.98
N VAL A 472 23.62 -10.32 -7.17
CA VAL A 472 24.32 -11.02 -8.23
C VAL A 472 25.41 -10.14 -8.84
N VAL A 473 26.62 -10.70 -9.00
CA VAL A 473 27.75 -9.99 -9.62
C VAL A 473 28.44 -10.83 -10.68
N GLY A 474 28.77 -10.19 -11.80
CA GLY A 474 29.52 -10.80 -12.91
C GLY A 474 31.01 -10.60 -12.75
N LEU A 475 31.79 -11.60 -13.16
CA LEU A 475 33.25 -11.57 -13.10
C LEU A 475 33.86 -11.44 -14.50
N ALA A 476 35.10 -10.94 -14.53
CA ALA A 476 35.83 -10.70 -15.77
C ALA A 476 36.10 -11.98 -16.59
N ASP A 477 36.05 -13.16 -15.97
CA ASP A 477 36.17 -14.45 -16.66
C ASP A 477 34.84 -14.96 -17.25
N GLY A 478 33.75 -14.23 -17.03
CA GLY A 478 32.40 -14.56 -17.49
C GLY A 478 31.61 -15.47 -16.55
N SER A 479 32.22 -15.92 -15.44
CA SER A 479 31.46 -16.52 -14.34
C SER A 479 30.71 -15.43 -13.55
N PHE A 480 29.81 -15.85 -12.67
CA PHE A 480 29.07 -14.92 -11.82
C PHE A 480 28.81 -15.55 -10.45
N ARG A 481 28.50 -14.70 -9.47
CA ARG A 481 28.23 -15.08 -8.09
C ARG A 481 26.82 -14.69 -7.73
N VAL A 482 26.12 -15.57 -7.02
CA VAL A 482 24.82 -15.29 -6.42
C VAL A 482 25.02 -15.32 -4.91
N GLY A 483 24.77 -14.20 -4.24
CA GLY A 483 24.79 -14.09 -2.79
C GLY A 483 23.38 -14.03 -2.24
N VAL A 484 23.17 -14.68 -1.10
CA VAL A 484 21.89 -14.67 -0.40
C VAL A 484 22.14 -14.53 1.10
N ALA A 485 21.44 -13.59 1.72
CA ALA A 485 21.32 -13.50 3.17
C ALA A 485 19.89 -13.88 3.58
N GLY A 486 19.77 -14.84 4.49
CA GLY A 486 18.50 -15.30 5.05
C GLY A 486 18.70 -15.74 6.49
N GLY A 487 17.91 -15.15 7.41
CA GLY A 487 18.06 -15.39 8.85
C GLY A 487 19.45 -15.01 9.35
N SER A 488 20.21 -15.99 9.88
CA SER A 488 21.59 -15.82 10.36
C SER A 488 22.65 -16.38 9.41
N GLU A 489 22.26 -16.78 8.21
CA GLU A 489 23.16 -17.39 7.22
C GLU A 489 23.34 -16.47 6.01
N VAL A 490 24.59 -16.39 5.56
CA VAL A 490 24.95 -15.81 4.27
C VAL A 490 25.61 -16.90 3.46
N ARG A 491 25.14 -17.09 2.24
CA ARG A 491 25.65 -18.09 1.33
C ARG A 491 25.95 -17.46 -0.02
N VAL A 492 27.01 -17.97 -0.65
CA VAL A 492 27.47 -17.53 -1.96
C VAL A 492 27.64 -18.75 -2.85
N TRP A 493 26.99 -18.73 -4.00
CA TRP A 493 27.09 -19.77 -5.02
C TRP A 493 27.78 -19.25 -6.27
N ASP A 494 28.43 -20.16 -6.97
CA ASP A 494 28.80 -19.95 -8.37
C ASP A 494 27.54 -20.09 -9.23
N GLY A 495 27.09 -19.00 -9.84
CA GLY A 495 25.84 -19.00 -10.59
C GLY A 495 25.91 -19.79 -11.91
N SER A 496 27.11 -20.11 -12.41
CA SER A 496 27.27 -20.91 -13.63
C SER A 496 27.13 -22.40 -13.35
N THR A 497 27.69 -22.88 -12.24
CA THR A 497 27.73 -24.30 -11.87
C THR A 497 26.66 -24.69 -10.87
N GLY A 498 26.17 -23.75 -10.06
CA GLY A 498 25.29 -23.98 -8.93
C GLY A 498 26.01 -24.49 -7.68
N GLU A 499 27.34 -24.59 -7.71
CA GLU A 499 28.12 -25.03 -6.55
C GLU A 499 28.20 -23.94 -5.48
N GLU A 500 28.02 -24.32 -4.22
CA GLU A 500 28.21 -23.43 -3.08
C GLU A 500 29.71 -23.14 -2.92
N ILE A 501 30.08 -21.86 -2.99
CA ILE A 501 31.45 -21.39 -2.79
C ILE A 501 31.71 -21.18 -1.30
N ARG A 502 30.71 -20.63 -0.60
CA ARG A 502 30.83 -20.30 0.80
C ARG A 502 29.49 -20.22 1.51
N ALA A 503 29.53 -20.57 2.78
CA ALA A 503 28.52 -20.24 3.77
C ALA A 503 29.21 -19.69 5.01
N PHE A 504 28.66 -18.64 5.60
CA PHE A 504 29.10 -18.11 6.87
C PHE A 504 27.90 -17.60 7.67
N SER A 505 28.02 -17.66 8.99
CA SER A 505 26.97 -17.18 9.89
C SER A 505 27.27 -15.74 10.29
N VAL A 506 26.28 -14.87 10.12
CA VAL A 506 26.33 -13.49 10.60
C VAL A 506 25.43 -13.41 11.83
N PRO A 507 25.88 -12.78 12.94
CA PRO A 507 25.00 -12.46 14.06
C PRO A 507 23.81 -11.63 13.55
N GLY A 508 22.61 -11.84 14.12
CA GLY A 508 21.39 -11.12 13.72
C GLY A 508 20.29 -12.03 13.17
N ARG A 509 19.11 -11.46 12.92
CA ARG A 509 17.91 -12.21 12.46
C ARG A 509 17.35 -11.72 11.13
N TYR A 510 17.79 -10.56 10.64
CA TYR A 510 17.29 -9.91 9.43
C TYR A 510 18.46 -9.18 8.81
N GLY A 511 18.84 -9.52 7.58
CA GLY A 511 19.93 -8.80 6.95
C GLY A 511 19.74 -8.51 5.48
N GLN A 512 20.05 -7.28 5.11
CA GLN A 512 20.18 -6.88 3.70
C GLN A 512 21.58 -7.23 3.22
N LEU A 513 21.66 -7.67 1.97
CA LEU A 513 22.90 -8.08 1.32
C LEU A 513 23.12 -7.24 0.07
N ALA A 514 24.37 -6.81 -0.13
CA ALA A 514 24.82 -6.20 -1.36
C ALA A 514 26.15 -6.81 -1.76
N MET A 515 26.44 -6.83 -3.08
CA MET A 515 27.68 -7.40 -3.60
C MET A 515 28.35 -6.45 -4.61
N ALA A 516 29.68 -6.46 -4.62
CA ALA A 516 30.49 -5.63 -5.49
C ALA A 516 31.79 -6.36 -5.86
N VAL A 517 32.32 -6.05 -7.04
CA VAL A 517 33.60 -6.59 -7.49
C VAL A 517 34.69 -5.54 -7.25
N LEU A 518 35.65 -5.87 -6.40
CA LEU A 518 36.78 -5.00 -6.09
C LEU A 518 37.72 -4.84 -7.30
N GLU A 519 38.56 -3.81 -7.29
CA GLU A 519 39.52 -3.54 -8.38
C GLU A 519 40.47 -4.74 -8.62
N ASP A 520 40.82 -5.46 -7.55
CA ASP A 520 41.65 -6.66 -7.60
C ASP A 520 40.91 -7.95 -8.02
N LEU A 521 39.63 -7.80 -8.39
CA LEU A 521 38.67 -8.81 -8.83
C LEU A 521 38.17 -9.74 -7.73
N ARG A 522 38.41 -9.42 -6.44
CA ARG A 522 37.70 -10.07 -5.34
C ARG A 522 36.23 -9.66 -5.34
N VAL A 523 35.40 -10.49 -4.72
CA VAL A 523 33.97 -10.21 -4.58
C VAL A 523 33.69 -9.90 -3.13
N ALA A 524 33.38 -8.64 -2.87
CA ALA A 524 32.95 -8.15 -1.57
C ALA A 524 31.46 -8.46 -1.39
N VAL A 525 31.11 -9.02 -0.25
CA VAL A 525 29.74 -9.28 0.19
C VAL A 525 29.51 -8.44 1.43
N ALA A 526 28.68 -7.41 1.33
CA ALA A 526 28.29 -6.59 2.46
C ALA A 526 26.95 -7.11 3.01
N VAL A 527 26.86 -7.29 4.32
CA VAL A 527 25.61 -7.67 5.00
C VAL A 527 25.45 -6.81 6.25
N THR A 528 24.23 -6.32 6.47
CA THR A 528 23.87 -5.56 7.66
C THR A 528 22.73 -6.23 8.38
N ASP A 529 22.79 -6.32 9.71
CA ASP A 529 21.66 -6.72 10.55
C ASP A 529 20.92 -5.54 11.22
N GLY A 530 21.31 -4.31 10.83
CA GLY A 530 20.85 -3.06 11.44
C GLY A 530 21.72 -2.58 12.61
N GLU A 531 22.39 -3.46 13.35
CA GLU A 531 23.36 -3.07 14.39
C GLU A 531 24.78 -3.06 13.84
N ARG A 532 25.13 -4.07 13.04
CA ARG A 532 26.45 -4.26 12.47
C ARG A 532 26.33 -4.47 10.96
N THR A 533 27.13 -3.69 10.24
CA THR A 533 27.39 -3.90 8.82
C THR A 533 28.79 -4.44 8.67
N ALA A 534 28.94 -5.59 8.03
CA ALA A 534 30.24 -6.19 7.78
C ALA A 534 30.37 -6.57 6.31
N VAL A 535 31.61 -6.60 5.84
CA VAL A 535 31.99 -6.84 4.46
C VAL A 535 32.98 -7.98 4.46
N TRP A 536 32.68 -9.04 3.71
CA TRP A 536 33.54 -10.22 3.59
C TRP A 536 34.00 -10.41 2.15
N ASP A 537 35.16 -11.00 1.99
CA ASP A 537 35.56 -11.57 0.71
C ASP A 537 34.88 -12.93 0.51
N SER A 538 34.13 -13.09 -0.58
CA SER A 538 33.34 -14.30 -0.82
C SER A 538 34.18 -15.57 -0.98
N GLU A 539 35.43 -15.46 -1.43
CA GLU A 539 36.30 -16.61 -1.71
C GLU A 539 37.11 -17.06 -0.49
N SER A 540 37.68 -16.13 0.27
CA SER A 540 38.43 -16.44 1.50
C SER A 540 37.51 -16.58 2.72
N GLY A 541 36.38 -15.88 2.75
CA GLY A 541 35.53 -15.72 3.92
C GLY A 541 36.12 -14.81 4.99
N GLU A 542 37.21 -14.09 4.69
CA GLU A 542 37.78 -13.12 5.61
C GLU A 542 36.94 -11.85 5.64
N GLU A 543 36.75 -11.31 6.84
CA GLU A 543 36.10 -10.02 7.04
C GLU A 543 37.06 -8.91 6.60
N LEU A 544 36.71 -8.20 5.53
CA LEU A 544 37.47 -7.08 4.98
C LEU A 544 37.23 -5.81 5.79
N ALA A 545 36.01 -5.57 6.23
CA ALA A 545 35.63 -4.38 6.98
C ALA A 545 34.40 -4.65 7.86
N SER A 546 34.26 -3.90 8.94
CA SER A 546 32.98 -3.79 9.64
C SER A 546 32.79 -2.45 10.32
N VAL A 547 31.51 -2.09 10.45
CA VAL A 547 31.05 -0.89 11.13
C VAL A 547 29.88 -1.29 12.02
N THR A 548 29.93 -0.84 13.26
CA THR A 548 28.81 -0.95 14.21
C THR A 548 28.09 0.38 14.30
N GLY A 549 26.77 0.35 14.13
CA GLY A 549 25.84 1.45 14.34
C GLY A 549 24.90 1.15 15.51
N ARG A 550 23.74 1.79 15.49
CA ARG A 550 22.60 1.46 16.36
C ARG A 550 21.55 0.74 15.57
N GLU A 551 20.91 -0.25 16.18
CA GLU A 551 19.81 -1.01 15.57
C GLU A 551 18.74 -0.08 14.99
N THR A 552 18.47 -0.23 13.68
CA THR A 552 17.46 0.51 12.92
C THR A 552 16.47 -0.45 12.29
N TYR A 553 15.21 -0.04 12.21
CA TYR A 553 14.22 -0.71 11.38
C TYR A 553 13.36 0.34 10.66
N PRO A 554 13.16 0.25 9.34
CA PRO A 554 13.67 -0.75 8.39
C PRO A 554 15.20 -0.73 8.21
N THR A 555 15.78 -1.83 7.72
CA THR A 555 17.17 -1.90 7.27
C THR A 555 17.25 -1.89 5.75
N ALA A 556 18.07 -1.01 5.20
CA ALA A 556 18.38 -0.97 3.76
C ALA A 556 19.89 -0.88 3.56
N LEU A 557 20.37 -1.51 2.49
CA LEU A 557 21.79 -1.59 2.14
C LEU A 557 21.94 -1.48 0.63
N ALA A 558 22.88 -0.67 0.17
CA ALA A 558 23.29 -0.63 -1.23
C ALA A 558 24.81 -0.51 -1.31
N MET A 559 25.42 -1.19 -2.28
CA MET A 559 26.85 -1.14 -2.51
C MET A 559 27.13 -0.95 -3.99
N THR A 560 28.10 -0.11 -4.33
CA THR A 560 28.56 0.05 -5.71
C THR A 560 30.07 0.28 -5.77
N THR A 561 30.65 -0.08 -6.89
CA THR A 561 32.05 0.21 -7.23
C THR A 561 32.11 1.56 -7.93
N THR A 562 32.97 2.46 -7.47
CA THR A 562 33.18 3.76 -8.10
C THR A 562 34.20 3.66 -9.23
N MET A 563 34.09 4.55 -10.22
CA MET A 563 35.00 4.61 -11.37
C MET A 563 36.48 4.83 -10.99
N ASP A 564 36.76 5.31 -9.78
CA ASP A 564 38.11 5.45 -9.23
C ASP A 564 38.64 4.18 -8.51
N GLY A 565 37.93 3.06 -8.62
CA GLY A 565 38.32 1.75 -8.07
C GLY A 565 37.91 1.52 -6.61
N GLY A 566 37.30 2.53 -5.97
CA GLY A 566 36.77 2.40 -4.61
C GLY A 566 35.46 1.63 -4.55
N VAL A 567 35.05 1.28 -3.32
CA VAL A 567 33.69 0.80 -3.05
C VAL A 567 32.99 1.78 -2.12
N VAL A 568 31.74 2.10 -2.45
CA VAL A 568 30.87 2.90 -1.60
C VAL A 568 29.71 2.03 -1.14
N LEU A 569 29.43 2.12 0.15
CA LEU A 569 28.37 1.42 0.84
C LEU A 569 27.42 2.45 1.46
N ALA A 570 26.13 2.33 1.18
CA ALA A 570 25.07 3.09 1.82
C ALA A 570 24.30 2.14 2.74
N VAL A 571 24.13 2.54 4.00
CA VAL A 571 23.38 1.77 4.99
C VAL A 571 22.48 2.67 5.81
N THR A 572 21.28 2.20 6.14
CA THR A 572 20.39 2.89 7.07
C THR A 572 21.05 3.07 8.44
N ASP A 573 20.94 4.26 9.02
CA ASP A 573 21.51 4.61 10.32
C ASP A 573 20.59 5.61 11.03
N VAL A 574 20.35 5.44 12.35
CA VAL A 574 19.44 6.33 13.12
C VAL A 574 19.94 7.77 13.13
N ASP A 575 21.27 7.94 13.17
CA ASP A 575 21.90 9.23 13.37
C ASP A 575 22.15 9.96 12.03
N HIS A 576 21.99 9.25 10.89
CA HIS A 576 22.31 9.76 9.55
C HIS A 576 21.18 9.47 8.56
N VAL A 577 20.42 10.50 8.22
CA VAL A 577 19.28 10.40 7.31
C VAL A 577 19.54 11.21 6.06
N PRO A 578 19.41 10.63 4.85
CA PRO A 578 18.74 9.35 4.49
C PRO A 578 19.49 8.06 4.82
N ALA A 579 20.83 8.05 4.82
CA ALA A 579 21.63 6.87 5.08
C ALA A 579 23.06 7.26 5.47
N ARG A 580 23.79 6.39 6.13
CA ARG A 580 25.23 6.54 6.33
C ARG A 580 26.00 6.05 5.10
N LEU A 581 26.94 6.85 4.61
CA LEU A 581 27.82 6.50 3.49
C LEU A 581 29.22 6.16 3.96
N LEU A 582 29.69 4.99 3.57
CA LEU A 582 31.00 4.47 3.93
C LEU A 582 31.78 4.21 2.64
N ARG A 583 33.00 4.73 2.58
CA ARG A 583 33.95 4.43 1.51
C ARG A 583 34.95 3.39 2.01
N LEU A 584 35.07 2.29 1.28
CA LEU A 584 36.06 1.26 1.53
C LEU A 584 37.26 1.50 0.61
N ALA A 585 38.44 1.58 1.21
CA ALA A 585 39.72 1.72 0.50
C ALA A 585 40.70 0.65 0.98
N GLU A 586 41.59 0.21 0.08
CA GLU A 586 42.69 -0.72 0.43
C GLU A 586 43.84 -0.05 1.19
#